data_AF-A0A3M1AUP7-F1
#
_entry.id   AF-A0A3M1AUP7-F1
#
_cell.length_a   1.000
_cell.length_b   1.000
_cell.length_c   1.000
_cell.angle_alpha   90.00
_cell.angle_beta   90.00
_cell.angle_gamma   90.00
#
_symmetry.space_group_name_H-M   'P 1'
#
loop_
_entity.id
_entity.type
_entity.pdbx_description
1 polymer ?
#
loop_
_entity_poly.entity_id
_entity_poly.type
_entity_poly.pdbx_seq_one_letter_code
_entity_poly.pdbx_strand_id
1 'polypeptide(L)'
;MHALWIFIFSALGIIPLARLIGESTEALARFTGDKLGGLLNATLGNAAELIITIVAIHAGLMELVKASITGSIIGNLLLIMGASLVAGGLRHGVQRFDRANASLAATQMTLAIIALAIPTLFAHTVKMPHPAVENLSLGVAAVMITMYSLSLFFMFSPGVHPPPRAAEKDEAGEKGWSLALAVIMLGICTAAIAYLSEALVTVVEPTIQVLGLSEFFIGII
;
A
#
# COMPACT_ATOMS: atom_id res chain seq x y z
N MET A 1 -22.93 10.55 -17.14
CA MET A 1 -21.92 11.61 -16.87
C MET A 1 -21.76 11.94 -15.39
N HIS A 2 -22.84 12.04 -14.59
CA HIS A 2 -22.71 12.32 -13.15
C HIS A 2 -21.83 11.31 -12.39
N ALA A 3 -21.98 10.00 -12.66
CA ALA A 3 -21.15 8.96 -12.05
C ALA A 3 -19.64 9.12 -12.34
N LEU A 4 -19.29 9.45 -13.59
CA LEU A 4 -17.91 9.69 -13.99
C LEU A 4 -17.27 10.86 -13.22
N TRP A 5 -18.02 11.95 -13.03
CA TRP A 5 -17.52 13.08 -12.25
C TRP A 5 -17.33 12.72 -10.78
N ILE A 6 -18.28 11.99 -10.18
CA ILE A 6 -18.14 11.49 -8.81
C ILE A 6 -16.89 10.61 -8.72
N PHE A 7 -16.68 9.70 -9.68
CA PHE A 7 -15.51 8.83 -9.72
C PHE A 7 -14.21 9.63 -9.75
N ILE A 8 -14.09 10.58 -10.69
CA ILE A 8 -12.89 11.41 -10.87
C ILE A 8 -12.64 12.26 -9.62
N PHE A 9 -13.64 12.95 -9.10
CA PHE A 9 -13.45 13.82 -7.94
C PHE A 9 -13.18 13.05 -6.65
N SER A 10 -13.79 11.88 -6.46
CA SER A 10 -13.46 11.00 -5.32
C SER A 10 -12.03 10.46 -5.43
N ALA A 11 -11.61 9.97 -6.61
CA ALA A 11 -10.26 9.47 -6.82
C ALA A 11 -9.21 10.58 -6.62
N LEU A 12 -9.42 11.76 -7.20
CA LEU A 12 -8.53 12.91 -7.02
C LEU A 12 -8.52 13.42 -5.58
N GLY A 13 -9.65 13.36 -4.88
CA GLY A 13 -9.77 13.76 -3.48
C GLY A 13 -9.03 12.84 -2.52
N ILE A 14 -8.94 11.54 -2.83
CA ILE A 14 -8.19 10.57 -2.03
C ILE A 14 -6.68 10.86 -2.03
N ILE A 15 -6.11 11.31 -3.15
CA ILE A 15 -4.66 11.55 -3.31
C ILE A 15 -4.08 12.47 -2.21
N PRO A 16 -4.57 13.71 -2.01
CA PRO A 16 -4.04 14.58 -0.95
C PRO A 16 -4.35 14.06 0.45
N LEU A 17 -5.47 13.36 0.66
CA LEU A 17 -5.80 12.77 1.97
C LEU A 17 -4.85 11.63 2.33
N ALA A 18 -4.50 10.77 1.37
CA ALA A 18 -3.54 9.69 1.57
C ALA A 18 -2.16 10.24 1.96
N ARG A 19 -1.74 11.34 1.31
CA ARG A 19 -0.53 12.06 1.69
C ARG A 19 -0.59 12.57 3.14
N LEU A 20 -1.70 13.20 3.53
CA LEU A 20 -1.88 13.71 4.90
C LEU A 20 -1.91 12.57 5.95
N ILE A 21 -2.46 11.41 5.62
CA ILE A 21 -2.36 10.21 6.47
C ILE A 21 -0.89 9.79 6.65
N GLY A 22 -0.11 9.78 5.56
CA GLY A 22 1.33 9.49 5.61
C GLY A 22 2.08 10.46 6.53
N GLU A 23 1.91 11.77 6.31
CA GLU A 23 2.54 12.82 7.14
C GLU A 23 2.09 12.73 8.62
N SER A 24 0.81 12.44 8.87
CA SER A 24 0.28 12.24 10.23
C SER A 24 0.89 11.01 10.90
N THR A 25 1.03 9.92 10.15
CA THR A 25 1.57 8.65 10.64
C THR A 25 3.05 8.77 10.97
N GLU A 26 3.82 9.42 10.10
CA GLU A 26 5.22 9.73 10.35
C GLU A 26 5.38 10.64 11.58
N ALA A 27 4.54 11.67 11.70
CA ALA A 27 4.53 12.53 12.86
C ALA A 27 4.24 11.76 14.15
N LEU A 28 3.25 10.85 14.12
CA LEU A 28 2.91 9.99 15.26
C LEU A 28 4.06 9.04 15.62
N ALA A 29 4.71 8.44 14.61
CA ALA A 29 5.81 7.50 14.79
C ALA A 29 6.99 8.11 15.56
N ARG A 30 7.23 9.42 15.40
CA ARG A 30 8.27 10.16 16.16
C ARG A 30 8.01 10.20 17.67
N PHE A 31 6.76 10.07 18.12
CA PHE A 31 6.39 10.11 19.54
C PHE A 31 6.26 8.72 20.19
N THR A 32 6.23 7.64 19.41
CA THR A 32 5.95 6.27 19.91
C THR A 32 7.18 5.36 20.01
N GLY A 33 8.36 5.85 19.59
CA GLY A 33 9.62 5.09 19.56
C GLY A 33 9.71 4.11 18.37
N ASP A 34 10.92 3.66 18.05
CA ASP A 34 11.24 2.99 16.78
C ASP A 34 10.37 1.78 16.46
N LYS A 35 10.07 0.93 17.45
CA LYS A 35 9.31 -0.32 17.25
C LYS A 35 7.84 -0.05 16.95
N LEU A 36 7.18 0.76 17.79
CA LEU A 36 5.77 1.10 17.61
C LEU A 36 5.58 2.06 16.43
N GLY A 37 6.51 2.99 16.23
CA GLY A 37 6.50 3.91 15.10
C GLY A 37 6.63 3.19 13.77
N GLY A 38 7.50 2.18 13.67
CA GLY A 38 7.61 1.35 12.47
C GLY A 38 6.35 0.53 12.20
N LEU A 39 5.69 -0.01 13.23
CA LEU A 39 4.41 -0.72 13.09
C LEU A 39 3.27 0.23 12.67
N LEU A 40 3.21 1.43 13.23
CA LEU A 40 2.25 2.46 12.84
C LEU A 40 2.45 2.87 11.38
N ASN A 41 3.69 3.08 10.95
CA ASN A 41 3.98 3.42 9.55
C ASN A 41 3.60 2.29 8.59
N ALA A 42 3.92 1.05 8.93
CA ALA A 42 3.55 -0.13 8.16
C ALA A 42 2.04 -0.27 7.94
N THR A 43 1.24 0.04 8.97
CA THR A 43 -0.22 -0.14 8.95
C THR A 43 -0.94 1.10 8.45
N LEU A 44 -0.76 2.23 9.12
CA LEU A 44 -1.46 3.47 8.83
C LEU A 44 -0.94 4.18 7.58
N GLY A 45 0.34 3.98 7.22
CA GLY A 45 0.89 4.50 5.96
C GLY A 45 0.21 3.93 4.72
N ASN A 46 -0.38 2.73 4.83
CA ASN A 46 -1.17 2.09 3.79
C ASN A 46 -2.68 2.13 4.07
N ALA A 47 -3.14 2.94 5.04
CA ALA A 47 -4.55 2.95 5.46
C ALA A 47 -5.50 3.29 4.33
N ALA A 48 -5.12 4.22 3.44
CA ALA A 48 -5.97 4.59 2.31
C ALA A 48 -6.29 3.38 1.40
N GLU A 49 -5.26 2.60 1.05
CA GLU A 49 -5.40 1.39 0.23
C GLU A 49 -6.23 0.31 0.96
N LEU A 50 -5.98 0.11 2.26
CA LEU A 50 -6.76 -0.84 3.07
C LEU A 50 -8.24 -0.46 3.15
N ILE A 51 -8.54 0.82 3.36
CA ILE A 51 -9.93 1.32 3.44
C ILE A 51 -10.64 1.11 2.11
N ILE A 52 -10.04 1.53 0.99
CA ILE A 52 -10.64 1.34 -0.35
C ILE A 52 -10.87 -0.15 -0.61
N THR A 53 -9.88 -0.99 -0.30
CA THR A 53 -9.96 -2.44 -0.44
C THR A 53 -11.12 -3.02 0.36
N ILE A 54 -11.25 -2.66 1.64
CA ILE A 54 -12.33 -3.15 2.51
C ILE A 54 -13.70 -2.70 2.00
N VAL A 55 -13.84 -1.45 1.57
CA VAL A 55 -15.10 -0.93 1.02
C VAL A 55 -15.46 -1.65 -0.28
N ALA A 56 -14.50 -1.88 -1.18
CA ALA A 56 -14.71 -2.61 -2.42
C ALA A 56 -15.09 -4.09 -2.19
N ILE A 57 -14.47 -4.76 -1.21
CA ILE A 57 -14.85 -6.13 -0.81
C ILE A 57 -16.31 -6.16 -0.34
N HIS A 58 -16.73 -5.21 0.52
CA HIS A 58 -18.12 -5.15 0.99
C HIS A 58 -19.12 -4.87 -0.14
N ALA A 59 -18.69 -4.16 -1.19
CA ALA A 59 -19.48 -3.94 -2.40
C ALA A 59 -19.45 -5.11 -3.40
N GLY A 60 -18.71 -6.19 -3.11
CA GLY A 60 -18.62 -7.36 -3.99
C GLY A 60 -17.66 -7.20 -5.18
N LEU A 61 -16.87 -6.12 -5.24
CA LEU A 61 -15.93 -5.81 -6.32
C LEU A 61 -14.60 -6.57 -6.14
N MET A 62 -14.67 -7.90 -6.14
CA MET A 62 -13.50 -8.75 -5.88
C MET A 62 -12.48 -8.70 -7.02
N GLU A 63 -12.91 -8.44 -8.26
CA GLU A 63 -12.00 -8.30 -9.40
C GLU A 63 -11.20 -7.00 -9.28
N LEU A 64 -11.87 -5.89 -8.93
CA LEU A 64 -11.24 -4.61 -8.64
C LEU A 64 -10.18 -4.75 -7.54
N VAL A 65 -10.51 -5.43 -6.43
CA VAL A 65 -9.60 -5.62 -5.29
C VAL A 65 -8.35 -6.41 -5.67
N LYS A 66 -8.50 -7.50 -6.43
CA LYS A 66 -7.35 -8.28 -6.91
C LYS A 66 -6.49 -7.45 -7.88
N ALA A 67 -7.14 -6.67 -8.74
CA ALA A 67 -6.47 -5.78 -9.68
C ALA A 67 -5.74 -4.64 -8.97
N SER A 68 -6.32 -4.04 -7.93
CA SER A 68 -5.71 -2.94 -7.17
C SER A 68 -4.49 -3.37 -6.38
N ILE A 69 -4.53 -4.52 -5.72
CA ILE A 69 -3.35 -5.09 -5.04
C ILE A 69 -2.23 -5.36 -6.06
N THR A 70 -2.58 -5.91 -7.23
CA THR A 70 -1.61 -6.15 -8.30
C THR A 70 -1.03 -4.83 -8.85
N GLY A 71 -1.89 -3.83 -9.06
CA GLY A 71 -1.53 -2.49 -9.52
C GLY A 71 -0.63 -1.77 -8.53
N SER A 72 -0.89 -1.87 -7.23
CA SER A 72 -0.05 -1.31 -6.16
C SER A 72 1.37 -1.89 -6.18
N ILE A 73 1.50 -3.21 -6.34
CA ILE A 73 2.81 -3.86 -6.47
C ILE A 73 3.55 -3.35 -7.72
N ILE A 74 2.90 -3.36 -8.89
CA ILE A 74 3.49 -2.92 -10.15
C ILE A 74 3.84 -1.43 -10.12
N GLY A 75 2.94 -0.61 -9.58
CA GLY A 75 3.08 0.83 -9.45
C GLY A 75 4.27 1.19 -8.57
N ASN A 76 4.41 0.55 -7.40
CA ASN A 76 5.56 0.78 -6.52
C ASN A 76 6.88 0.32 -7.16
N LEU A 77 6.90 -0.87 -7.77
CA LEU A 77 8.12 -1.46 -8.33
C LEU A 77 8.60 -0.82 -9.63
N LEU A 78 7.69 -0.44 -10.52
CA LEU A 78 8.07 0.05 -11.84
C LEU A 78 7.89 1.56 -11.94
N LEU A 79 6.69 2.06 -11.61
CA LEU A 79 6.35 3.47 -11.81
C LEU A 79 7.06 4.36 -10.80
N ILE A 80 6.83 4.16 -9.50
CA ILE A 80 7.39 5.01 -8.44
C ILE A 80 8.90 4.84 -8.35
N MET A 81 9.40 3.60 -8.29
CA MET A 81 10.84 3.35 -8.27
C MET A 81 11.52 3.88 -9.55
N GLY A 82 10.97 3.61 -10.73
CA GLY A 82 11.52 4.09 -12.00
C GLY A 82 11.55 5.62 -12.09
N ALA A 83 10.44 6.29 -11.75
CA ALA A 83 10.38 7.74 -11.71
C ALA A 83 11.37 8.34 -10.70
N SER A 84 11.52 7.71 -9.53
CA SER A 84 12.48 8.14 -8.49
C SER A 84 13.93 8.01 -8.96
N LEU A 85 14.28 6.92 -9.64
CA LEU A 85 15.61 6.71 -10.21
C LEU A 85 15.91 7.71 -11.33
N VAL A 86 14.94 8.02 -12.20
CA VAL A 86 15.09 9.02 -13.26
C VAL A 86 15.27 10.41 -12.65
N ALA A 87 14.34 10.84 -11.78
CA ALA A 87 14.41 12.17 -11.15
C ALA A 87 15.68 12.34 -10.30
N GLY A 88 16.03 11.32 -9.52
CA GLY A 88 17.23 11.29 -8.69
C GLY A 88 18.51 11.31 -9.53
N GLY A 89 18.56 10.51 -10.59
CA GLY A 89 19.71 10.42 -11.50
C GLY A 89 19.93 11.66 -12.35
N LEU A 90 18.86 12.34 -12.80
CA LEU A 90 18.96 13.61 -13.51
C LEU A 90 19.58 14.71 -12.66
N ARG A 91 19.30 14.72 -11.34
CA ARG A 91 19.82 15.75 -10.42
C ARG A 91 21.18 15.39 -9.81
N HIS A 92 21.43 14.11 -9.53
CA HIS A 92 22.59 13.67 -8.73
C HIS A 92 23.52 12.69 -9.46
N GLY A 93 23.23 12.33 -10.72
CA GLY A 93 24.02 11.38 -11.50
C GLY A 93 23.92 9.95 -10.97
N VAL A 94 25.05 9.28 -10.78
CA VAL A 94 25.08 7.88 -10.34
C VAL A 94 24.75 7.77 -8.84
N GLN A 95 23.57 7.24 -8.53
CA GLN A 95 23.14 6.96 -7.16
C GLN A 95 23.64 5.58 -6.70
N ARG A 96 24.10 5.48 -5.45
CA ARG A 96 24.58 4.22 -4.84
C ARG A 96 23.65 3.82 -3.70
N PHE A 97 23.27 2.54 -3.68
CA PHE A 97 22.42 1.96 -2.65
C PHE A 97 23.20 0.90 -1.88
N ASP A 98 22.82 0.67 -0.62
CA ASP A 98 23.38 -0.41 0.18
C ASP A 98 22.99 -1.77 -0.44
N ARG A 99 23.99 -2.53 -0.85
CA ARG A 99 23.78 -3.79 -1.57
C ARG A 99 23.09 -4.84 -0.69
N ALA A 100 23.39 -4.88 0.60
CA ALA A 100 22.82 -5.89 1.50
C ALA A 100 21.33 -5.63 1.73
N ASN A 101 20.96 -4.38 2.04
CA ASN A 101 19.56 -3.99 2.24
C ASN A 101 18.73 -4.12 0.96
N ALA A 102 19.27 -3.67 -0.19
CA ALA A 102 18.59 -3.82 -1.47
C ALA A 102 18.37 -5.29 -1.83
N SER A 103 19.38 -6.16 -1.61
CA SER A 103 19.26 -7.60 -1.88
C SER A 103 18.26 -8.28 -0.95
N LEU A 104 18.22 -7.90 0.33
CA LEU A 104 17.24 -8.41 1.29
C LEU A 104 15.81 -8.04 0.88
N ALA A 105 15.56 -6.76 0.57
CA ALA A 105 14.25 -6.27 0.13
C ALA A 105 13.82 -6.94 -1.19
N ALA A 106 14.72 -7.07 -2.17
CA ALA A 106 14.43 -7.74 -3.44
C ALA A 106 14.08 -9.23 -3.23
N THR A 107 14.78 -9.90 -2.32
CA THR A 107 14.51 -11.32 -1.99
C THR A 107 13.14 -11.47 -1.31
N GLN A 108 12.82 -10.61 -0.34
CA GLN A 108 11.51 -10.62 0.34
C GLN A 108 10.37 -10.36 -0.65
N MET A 109 10.53 -9.38 -1.55
CA MET A 109 9.54 -9.08 -2.59
C MET A 109 9.36 -10.26 -3.56
N THR A 110 10.47 -10.88 -3.99
CA THR A 110 10.41 -12.06 -4.87
C THR A 110 9.65 -13.22 -4.22
N LEU A 111 9.94 -13.52 -2.94
CA LEU A 111 9.24 -14.57 -2.21
C LEU A 111 7.76 -14.24 -2.03
N ALA A 112 7.40 -12.98 -1.76
CA ALA A 112 6.01 -12.55 -1.64
C ALA A 112 5.24 -12.72 -2.96
N ILE A 113 5.83 -12.32 -4.10
CA ILE A 113 5.22 -12.48 -5.42
C ILE A 113 5.05 -13.96 -5.77
N ILE A 114 6.05 -14.80 -5.48
CA ILE A 114 5.95 -16.25 -5.69
C ILE A 114 4.81 -16.83 -4.84
N ALA A 115 4.72 -16.46 -3.57
CA ALA A 115 3.66 -16.92 -2.68
C ALA A 115 2.27 -16.54 -3.22
N LEU A 116 2.07 -15.29 -3.63
CA LEU A 116 0.83 -14.80 -4.24
C LEU A 116 0.50 -15.51 -5.57
N ALA A 117 1.51 -15.93 -6.34
CA ALA A 117 1.32 -16.63 -7.60
C ALA A 117 0.85 -18.09 -7.43
N ILE A 118 1.16 -18.75 -6.30
CA ILE A 118 0.87 -20.17 -6.07
C ILE A 118 -0.64 -20.47 -6.24
N PRO A 119 -1.58 -19.83 -5.52
CA PRO A 119 -3.00 -20.14 -5.68
C PRO A 119 -3.51 -19.91 -7.09
N THR A 120 -3.04 -18.83 -7.75
CA THR A 120 -3.40 -18.48 -9.13
C THR A 120 -2.97 -19.56 -10.11
N LEU A 121 -1.73 -20.07 -9.99
CA LEU A 121 -1.21 -21.14 -10.85
C LEU A 121 -2.01 -22.43 -10.66
N PHE A 122 -2.31 -22.81 -9.42
CA PHE A 122 -3.08 -24.01 -9.14
C PHE A 122 -4.55 -23.91 -9.60
N ALA A 123 -5.15 -22.73 -9.52
CA ALA A 123 -6.49 -22.48 -10.04
C ALA A 123 -6.54 -22.66 -11.57
N HIS A 124 -5.53 -22.19 -12.30
CA HIS A 124 -5.56 -22.18 -13.77
C HIS A 124 -4.95 -23.44 -14.41
N THR A 125 -3.87 -23.98 -13.86
CA THR A 125 -3.14 -25.11 -14.47
C THR A 125 -3.71 -26.46 -14.04
N VAL A 126 -3.99 -26.62 -12.74
CA VAL A 126 -4.52 -27.86 -12.16
C VAL A 126 -6.06 -27.88 -12.17
N LYS A 127 -6.70 -26.74 -12.43
CA LYS A 127 -8.17 -26.57 -12.41
C LYS A 127 -8.79 -27.12 -11.13
N MET A 128 -8.15 -26.82 -9.99
CA MET A 128 -8.63 -27.25 -8.70
C MET A 128 -10.05 -26.70 -8.41
N PRO A 129 -10.90 -27.45 -7.70
CA PRO A 129 -12.20 -26.95 -7.27
C PRO A 129 -12.07 -25.65 -6.46
N HIS A 130 -13.03 -24.73 -6.62
CA HIS A 130 -13.02 -23.43 -5.93
C HIS A 130 -12.73 -23.52 -4.41
N PRO A 131 -13.37 -24.42 -3.63
CA PRO A 131 -13.08 -24.52 -2.20
C PRO A 131 -11.62 -24.91 -1.88
N ALA A 132 -10.98 -25.69 -2.76
CA ALA A 132 -9.58 -26.08 -2.57
C ALA A 132 -8.62 -24.91 -2.85
N VAL A 133 -8.90 -24.12 -3.89
CA VAL A 133 -8.14 -22.89 -4.20
C VAL A 133 -8.30 -21.86 -3.09
N GLU A 134 -9.50 -21.73 -2.52
CA GLU A 134 -9.77 -20.83 -1.40
C GLU A 134 -8.98 -21.23 -0.15
N ASN A 135 -9.03 -22.50 0.25
CA ASN A 135 -8.25 -23.01 1.38
C ASN A 135 -6.73 -22.83 1.17
N LEU A 136 -6.25 -23.05 -0.06
CA LEU A 136 -4.87 -22.80 -0.42
C LEU A 136 -4.52 -21.30 -0.30
N SER A 137 -5.40 -20.42 -0.75
CA SER A 137 -5.23 -18.96 -0.65
C SER A 137 -5.19 -18.49 0.81
N LEU A 138 -6.07 -19.03 1.67
CA LEU A 138 -6.06 -18.76 3.11
C LEU A 138 -4.77 -19.26 3.79
N GLY A 139 -4.30 -20.45 3.41
CA GLY A 139 -3.03 -20.99 3.90
C GLY A 139 -1.84 -20.12 3.50
N VAL A 140 -1.78 -19.68 2.24
CA VAL A 140 -0.74 -18.75 1.73
C VAL A 140 -0.82 -17.41 2.47
N ALA A 141 -2.02 -16.84 2.66
CA ALA A 141 -2.20 -15.60 3.40
C ALA A 141 -1.70 -15.72 4.85
N ALA A 142 -2.00 -16.81 5.55
CA ALA A 142 -1.52 -17.06 6.92
C ALA A 142 0.02 -17.14 6.99
N VAL A 143 0.65 -17.84 6.04
CA VAL A 143 2.12 -17.92 5.93
C VAL A 143 2.70 -16.53 5.67
N MET A 144 2.14 -15.76 4.73
CA MET A 144 2.61 -14.41 4.42
C MET A 144 2.49 -13.46 5.61
N ILE A 145 1.37 -13.46 6.32
CA ILE A 145 1.18 -12.65 7.55
C ILE A 145 2.21 -13.04 8.62
N THR A 146 2.46 -14.34 8.77
CA THR A 146 3.46 -14.84 9.73
C THR A 146 4.87 -14.37 9.35
N MET A 147 5.27 -14.55 8.09
CA MET A 147 6.58 -14.10 7.59
C MET A 147 6.74 -12.58 7.72
N TYR A 148 5.70 -11.82 7.40
CA TYR A 148 5.68 -10.37 7.56
C TYR A 148 5.87 -9.97 9.03
N SER A 149 5.11 -10.58 9.94
CA SER A 149 5.19 -10.33 11.38
C SER A 149 6.57 -10.66 11.95
N LEU A 150 7.16 -11.80 11.54
CA LEU A 150 8.52 -12.18 11.89
C LEU A 150 9.56 -11.20 11.34
N SER A 151 9.37 -10.70 10.11
CA SER A 151 10.26 -9.71 9.52
C SER A 151 10.24 -8.38 10.27
N LEU A 152 9.06 -7.92 10.70
CA LEU A 152 8.91 -6.76 11.56
C LEU A 152 9.58 -6.99 12.92
N PHE A 153 9.34 -8.15 13.55
CA PHE A 153 9.97 -8.51 14.82
C PHE A 153 11.51 -8.49 14.74
N PHE A 154 12.07 -9.04 13.67
CA PHE A 154 13.51 -9.06 13.43
C PHE A 154 14.07 -7.66 13.15
N MET A 155 13.36 -6.85 12.35
CA MET A 155 13.71 -5.46 12.08
C MET A 155 13.78 -4.62 13.37
N PHE A 156 12.91 -4.91 14.33
CA PHE A 156 12.87 -4.21 15.62
C PHE A 156 13.65 -4.92 16.74
N SER A 157 14.37 -6.00 16.44
CA SER A 157 15.19 -6.71 17.42
C SER A 157 16.57 -6.05 17.57
N PRO A 158 17.00 -5.72 18.80
CA PRO A 158 18.28 -5.06 19.03
C PRO A 158 19.45 -5.93 18.53
N GLY A 159 20.36 -5.33 17.73
CA GLY A 159 21.66 -5.93 17.40
C GLY A 159 21.77 -6.69 16.09
N VAL A 160 20.72 -6.75 15.25
CA VAL A 160 20.79 -7.50 13.97
C VAL A 160 20.86 -6.60 12.73
N HIS A 161 20.30 -5.39 12.81
CA HIS A 161 20.50 -4.35 11.81
C HIS A 161 21.05 -3.10 12.49
N PRO A 162 21.91 -2.31 11.82
CA PRO A 162 22.08 -0.92 12.20
C PRO A 162 20.68 -0.32 12.32
N PRO A 163 20.39 0.51 13.35
CA PRO A 163 19.09 1.19 13.40
C PRO A 163 18.84 1.76 12.01
N PRO A 164 17.64 1.58 11.42
CA PRO A 164 17.32 2.18 10.13
C PRO A 164 17.80 3.61 10.25
N ARG A 165 18.77 3.99 9.41
CA ARG A 165 19.44 5.29 9.48
C ARG A 165 18.28 6.25 9.67
N ALA A 166 18.14 6.81 10.87
CA ALA A 166 16.99 7.64 11.21
C ALA A 166 16.93 8.59 10.03
N ALA A 167 15.85 8.50 9.22
CA ALA A 167 15.73 9.23 7.96
C ALA A 167 16.35 10.59 8.26
N GLU A 168 17.50 10.88 7.63
CA GLU A 168 18.46 11.89 8.09
C GLU A 168 17.64 12.97 8.75
N LYS A 169 17.72 13.10 10.10
CA LYS A 169 16.90 14.07 10.84
C LYS A 169 16.87 15.28 9.94
N ASP A 170 15.73 15.58 9.33
CA ASP A 170 15.71 16.64 8.34
C ASP A 170 16.10 17.89 9.12
N GLU A 171 17.38 18.27 9.02
CA GLU A 171 17.94 19.46 9.65
C GLU A 171 17.47 20.71 8.88
N ALA A 172 16.42 20.56 8.06
CA ALA A 172 15.57 21.62 7.58
C ALA A 172 14.50 21.95 8.64
N GLY A 173 14.92 22.54 9.76
CA GLY A 173 14.22 23.58 10.54
C GLY A 173 12.69 23.66 10.73
N GLU A 174 11.86 22.64 10.51
CA GLU A 174 10.39 22.83 10.49
C GLU A 174 9.67 22.27 11.72
N LYS A 175 8.69 23.05 12.21
CA LYS A 175 7.76 22.67 13.28
C LYS A 175 7.03 21.37 12.92
N GLY A 176 7.55 20.24 13.37
CA GLY A 176 6.85 18.97 13.30
C GLY A 176 5.48 19.07 13.96
N TRP A 177 4.48 18.39 13.41
CA TRP A 177 3.12 18.39 13.95
C TRP A 177 3.13 17.95 15.42
N SER A 178 2.29 18.58 16.24
CA SER A 178 2.06 18.11 17.60
C SER A 178 1.36 16.74 17.57
N LEU A 179 1.56 15.94 18.62
CA LEU A 179 0.89 14.64 18.76
C LEU A 179 -0.63 14.76 18.60
N ALA A 180 -1.23 15.79 19.20
CA ALA A 180 -2.66 16.05 19.11
C ALA A 180 -3.10 16.34 17.67
N LEU A 181 -2.35 17.18 16.94
CA LEU A 181 -2.64 17.49 15.54
C LEU A 181 -2.52 16.23 14.67
N ALA A 182 -1.48 15.41 14.86
CA ALA A 182 -1.28 14.17 14.12
C ALA A 182 -2.44 13.19 14.33
N VAL A 183 -2.87 12.98 15.58
CA VAL A 183 -3.99 12.07 15.88
C VAL A 183 -5.32 12.60 15.32
N ILE A 184 -5.60 13.89 15.46
CA ILE A 184 -6.83 14.51 14.94
C ILE A 184 -6.87 14.43 13.41
N MET A 185 -5.79 14.82 12.74
CA MET A 185 -5.69 14.80 11.28
C MET A 185 -5.77 13.39 10.73
N LEU A 186 -5.11 12.42 11.38
CA LEU A 186 -5.22 11.01 11.01
C LEU A 186 -6.67 10.54 11.08
N GLY A 187 -7.39 10.85 12.15
CA GLY A 187 -8.81 10.49 12.30
C GLY A 187 -9.71 11.13 11.23
N ILE A 188 -9.54 12.44 11.00
CA ILE A 188 -10.32 13.19 9.99
C ILE A 188 -10.05 12.64 8.58
N CYS A 189 -8.78 12.46 8.21
CA CYS A 189 -8.42 11.97 6.88
C CYS A 189 -8.89 10.53 6.68
N THR A 190 -8.79 9.68 7.70
CA THR A 190 -9.30 8.30 7.66
C THR A 190 -10.80 8.27 7.39
N ALA A 191 -11.58 9.08 8.11
CA ALA A 191 -13.03 9.17 7.90
C ALA A 191 -13.39 9.75 6.53
N ALA A 192 -12.66 10.77 6.07
CA ALA A 192 -12.86 11.36 4.75
C ALA A 192 -12.53 10.38 3.62
N ILE A 193 -11.45 9.61 3.74
CA ILE A 193 -11.13 8.56 2.77
C ILE A 193 -12.20 7.46 2.79
N ALA A 194 -12.69 7.04 3.96
CA ALA A 194 -13.77 6.06 4.02
C ALA A 194 -15.02 6.54 3.26
N TYR A 195 -15.42 7.79 3.47
CA TYR A 195 -16.54 8.41 2.76
C TYR A 195 -16.29 8.49 1.24
N LEU A 196 -15.13 8.98 0.82
CA LEU A 196 -14.78 9.07 -0.61
C LEU A 196 -14.64 7.70 -1.26
N SER A 197 -14.16 6.70 -0.53
CA SER A 197 -14.06 5.31 -1.00
C SER A 197 -15.44 4.72 -1.26
N GLU A 198 -16.40 4.94 -0.37
CA GLU A 198 -17.78 4.50 -0.56
C GLU A 198 -18.42 5.18 -1.78
N ALA A 199 -18.25 6.50 -1.90
CA ALA A 199 -18.71 7.26 -3.06
C ALA A 199 -18.06 6.77 -4.36
N LEU A 200 -16.75 6.51 -4.36
CA LEU A 200 -15.97 6.00 -5.49
C LEU A 200 -16.50 4.63 -5.93
N VAL A 201 -16.57 3.68 -4.99
CA VAL A 201 -16.98 2.29 -5.24
C VAL A 201 -18.41 2.21 -5.77
N THR A 202 -19.32 3.01 -5.24
CA THR A 202 -20.74 3.06 -5.69
C THR A 202 -20.88 3.44 -7.16
N VAL A 203 -19.93 4.19 -7.72
CA VAL A 203 -19.97 4.67 -9.11
C VAL A 203 -19.02 3.94 -10.05
N VAL A 204 -18.31 2.90 -9.60
CA VAL A 204 -17.37 2.11 -10.42
C VAL A 204 -18.09 1.47 -11.61
N GLU A 205 -19.15 0.71 -11.37
CA GLU A 205 -19.90 0.00 -12.43
C GLU A 205 -20.48 0.94 -13.50
N PRO A 206 -21.19 2.03 -13.15
CA PRO A 206 -21.63 3.01 -14.14
C PRO A 206 -20.46 3.67 -14.90
N THR A 207 -19.31 3.84 -14.25
CA THR A 207 -18.12 4.45 -14.88
C THR A 207 -17.51 3.53 -15.92
N ILE A 208 -17.44 2.23 -15.63
CA ILE A 208 -17.04 1.17 -16.57
C ILE A 208 -17.91 1.22 -17.83
N GLN A 209 -19.23 1.32 -17.68
CA GLN A 209 -20.16 1.37 -18.82
C GLN A 209 -19.97 2.61 -19.69
N VAL A 210 -19.63 3.76 -19.09
CA VAL A 210 -19.42 5.02 -19.82
C VAL A 210 -18.08 5.04 -20.53
N LEU A 211 -17.01 4.55 -19.88
CA LEU A 211 -15.65 4.60 -20.41
C LEU A 211 -15.30 3.39 -21.31
N GLY A 212 -16.07 2.30 -21.22
CA GLY A 212 -15.76 1.04 -21.91
C GLY A 212 -14.51 0.34 -21.37
N LEU A 213 -14.11 0.64 -20.12
CA LEU A 213 -12.95 0.04 -19.45
C LEU A 213 -13.39 -1.14 -18.58
N SER A 214 -12.54 -2.14 -18.39
CA SER A 214 -12.83 -3.25 -17.48
C SER A 214 -12.60 -2.87 -16.01
N GLU A 215 -13.29 -3.56 -15.09
CA GLU A 215 -13.03 -3.46 -13.65
C GLU A 215 -11.57 -3.75 -13.32
N PHE A 216 -10.99 -4.75 -13.98
CA PHE A 216 -9.57 -5.05 -13.91
C PHE A 216 -8.68 -3.85 -14.30
N PHE A 217 -8.98 -3.15 -15.38
CA PHE A 217 -8.17 -2.01 -15.82
C PHE A 217 -8.26 -0.84 -14.84
N ILE A 218 -9.46 -0.55 -14.33
CA ILE A 218 -9.67 0.50 -13.32
C ILE A 218 -8.98 0.15 -12.00
N GLY A 219 -8.96 -1.13 -11.63
CA GLY A 219 -8.25 -1.55 -10.41
C GLY A 219 -6.74 -1.43 -10.56
N ILE A 220 -6.16 -1.78 -11.71
CA ILE A 220 -4.71 -1.88 -11.89
C ILE A 220 -4.02 -0.56 -12.24
N ILE A 221 -4.71 0.39 -12.89
CA ILE A 221 -4.17 1.69 -13.38
C ILE A 221 -4.89 2.86 -12.71
#